data_AF-A0A0A2XG99-F1
#
_entry.id   AF-A0A0A2XG99-F1
#
_cell.length_a   1.000
_cell.length_b   1.000
_cell.length_c   1.000
_cell.angle_alpha   90.00
_cell.angle_beta   90.00
_cell.angle_gamma   90.00
#
_symmetry.space_group_name_H-M   'P 1'
#
loop_
_entity.id
_entity.type
_entity.pdbx_description
1 polymer ?
#
loop_
_entity_poly.entity_id
_entity_poly.type
_entity_poly.pdbx_seq_one_letter_code
_entity_poly.pdbx_strand_id
1 'polypeptide(L)'
;MPNNYNALTKEDYQNLIFNTPLNSALKMLFNPIQSADDYTILKQYIEESRNELFKIAQSILYAAKSYPLNHLPIIFIIDSQNSSGGKFLCWRDQSNGRSGKYAWDKLIINNHVPIEIRSVLRDLEKDRIAFNMQMSILNFILRQCRECSLKIQEIDTLFMEHNKEVHYR
;
A
#
# COMPACT_ATOMS: atom_id res chain seq x y z
N MET A 1 -28.50 -4.18 13.21
CA MET A 1 -27.55 -5.31 13.17
C MET A 1 -26.17 -4.77 13.47
N PRO A 2 -25.38 -5.33 14.40
CA PRO A 2 -24.02 -4.83 14.61
C PRO A 2 -23.24 -5.12 13.34
N ASN A 3 -22.68 -4.09 12.72
CA ASN A 3 -21.85 -4.22 11.54
C ASN A 3 -20.49 -4.75 12.01
N ASN A 4 -20.41 -6.06 12.27
CA ASN A 4 -19.16 -6.70 12.61
C ASN A 4 -18.27 -6.64 11.37
N TYR A 5 -17.15 -5.93 11.46
CA TYR A 5 -16.08 -6.06 10.50
C TYR A 5 -15.73 -7.54 10.34
N ASN A 6 -15.63 -7.98 9.09
CA ASN A 6 -15.09 -9.28 8.74
C ASN A 6 -13.68 -9.09 8.20
N ALA A 7 -12.79 -10.00 8.56
CA ALA A 7 -11.44 -10.04 8.00
C ALA A 7 -11.51 -10.08 6.47
N LEU A 8 -10.56 -9.41 5.81
CA LEU A 8 -10.50 -9.43 4.36
C LEU A 8 -10.37 -10.86 3.83
N THR A 9 -11.12 -11.13 2.78
CA THR A 9 -11.17 -12.40 2.08
C THR A 9 -10.49 -12.29 0.72
N LYS A 10 -10.36 -13.41 0.00
CA LYS A 10 -9.87 -13.39 -1.38
C LYS A 10 -10.75 -12.55 -2.32
N GLU A 11 -12.05 -12.44 -2.02
CA GLU A 11 -13.00 -11.68 -2.83
C GLU A 11 -12.71 -10.18 -2.79
N ASP A 12 -12.31 -9.66 -1.63
CA ASP A 12 -11.93 -8.25 -1.45
C ASP A 12 -10.71 -7.86 -2.30
N TYR A 13 -9.89 -8.83 -2.69
CA TYR A 13 -8.73 -8.64 -3.56
C TYR A 13 -9.01 -8.90 -5.05
N GLN A 14 -10.22 -9.35 -5.43
CA GLN A 14 -10.52 -9.68 -6.83
C GLN A 14 -10.36 -8.47 -7.76
N ASN A 15 -10.87 -7.30 -7.36
CA ASN A 15 -10.71 -6.09 -8.16
C ASN A 15 -9.23 -5.73 -8.35
N LEU A 16 -8.41 -5.84 -7.30
CA LEU A 16 -6.97 -5.62 -7.41
C LEU A 16 -6.32 -6.61 -8.38
N ILE A 17 -6.68 -7.89 -8.32
CA ILE A 17 -6.01 -8.95 -9.09
C ILE A 17 -6.48 -8.99 -10.55
N PHE A 18 -7.77 -8.79 -10.80
CA PHE A 18 -8.41 -9.01 -12.10
C PHE A 18 -8.71 -7.71 -12.87
N ASN A 19 -8.93 -6.59 -12.17
CA ASN A 19 -9.31 -5.32 -12.79
C ASN A 19 -8.16 -4.30 -12.82
N THR A 20 -6.95 -4.73 -12.46
CA THR A 20 -5.73 -3.94 -12.61
C THR A 20 -4.65 -4.76 -13.32
N PRO A 21 -3.62 -4.10 -13.88
CA PRO A 21 -2.51 -4.81 -14.51
C PRO A 21 -1.52 -5.43 -13.50
N LEU A 22 -1.86 -5.62 -12.22
CA LEU A 22 -0.93 -6.13 -11.19
C LEU A 22 -0.22 -7.43 -11.60
N ASN A 23 -0.96 -8.40 -12.15
CA ASN A 23 -0.37 -9.66 -12.60
C ASN A 23 0.63 -9.47 -13.75
N SER A 24 0.29 -8.59 -14.69
CA SER A 24 1.19 -8.22 -15.80
C SER A 24 2.42 -7.47 -15.28
N ALA A 25 2.23 -6.57 -14.31
CA ALA A 25 3.31 -5.83 -13.68
C ALA A 25 4.30 -6.75 -12.96
N LEU A 26 3.81 -7.72 -12.18
CA LEU A 26 4.66 -8.68 -11.48
C LEU A 26 5.43 -9.59 -12.44
N LYS A 27 4.85 -9.97 -13.58
CA LYS A 27 5.58 -10.70 -14.64
C LYS A 27 6.64 -9.80 -15.27
N MET A 28 6.25 -8.59 -15.65
CA MET A 28 7.14 -7.62 -16.30
C MET A 28 8.33 -7.22 -15.42
N LEU A 29 8.14 -7.14 -14.09
CA LEU A 29 9.19 -6.82 -13.12
C LEU A 29 10.40 -7.77 -13.21
N PHE A 30 10.18 -9.04 -13.60
CA PHE A 30 11.22 -10.06 -13.71
C PHE A 30 11.54 -10.46 -15.16
N ASN A 31 11.06 -9.68 -16.14
CA ASN A 31 11.44 -9.86 -17.54
C ASN A 31 12.70 -9.04 -17.88
N PRO A 32 13.46 -9.43 -18.93
CA PRO A 32 14.49 -8.58 -19.49
C PRO A 32 13.91 -7.21 -19.89
N ILE A 33 14.52 -6.15 -19.40
CA ILE A 33 14.16 -4.77 -19.74
C ILE A 33 15.10 -4.28 -20.83
N GLN A 34 14.53 -3.73 -21.90
CA GLN A 34 15.24 -3.33 -23.10
C GLN A 34 15.40 -1.82 -23.20
N SER A 35 14.48 -1.06 -22.60
CA SER A 35 14.44 0.39 -22.73
C SER A 35 13.94 1.07 -21.46
N ALA A 36 14.16 2.38 -21.39
CA ALA A 36 13.58 3.20 -20.34
C ALA A 36 12.03 3.24 -20.37
N ASP A 37 11.43 3.00 -21.54
CA ASP A 37 9.97 2.97 -21.73
C ASP A 37 9.33 1.76 -21.05
N ASP A 38 10.05 0.64 -20.95
CA ASP A 38 9.58 -0.53 -20.19
C ASP A 38 9.34 -0.16 -18.71
N TYR A 39 10.26 0.61 -18.10
CA TYR A 39 10.06 1.09 -16.73
C TYR A 39 8.93 2.11 -16.61
N THR A 40 8.65 2.88 -17.67
CA THR A 40 7.50 3.80 -17.72
C THR A 40 6.18 3.02 -17.71
N ILE A 41 6.07 1.96 -18.50
CA ILE A 41 4.89 1.08 -18.53
C ILE A 41 4.73 0.35 -17.20
N LEU A 42 5.80 -0.26 -16.68
CA LEU A 42 5.76 -0.95 -15.39
C LEU A 42 5.34 0.00 -14.26
N LYS A 43 5.87 1.23 -14.25
CA LYS A 43 5.46 2.27 -13.30
C LYS A 43 3.95 2.53 -13.40
N GLN A 44 3.41 2.74 -14.60
CA GLN A 44 1.97 2.97 -14.79
C GLN A 44 1.15 1.82 -14.21
N TYR A 45 1.51 0.57 -14.52
CA TYR A 45 0.77 -0.59 -14.03
C TYR A 45 0.77 -0.70 -12.50
N ILE A 46 1.90 -0.39 -11.87
CA ILE A 46 2.02 -0.37 -10.40
C ILE A 46 1.23 0.81 -9.80
N GLU A 47 1.19 1.98 -10.45
CA GLU A 47 0.39 3.13 -9.99
C GLU A 47 -1.11 2.80 -10.01
N GLU A 48 -1.60 2.17 -11.08
CA GLU A 48 -3.00 1.71 -11.19
C GLU A 48 -3.32 0.68 -10.09
N SER A 49 -2.47 -0.35 -9.93
CA SER A 49 -2.63 -1.38 -8.91
C SER A 49 -2.61 -0.79 -7.50
N ARG A 50 -1.74 0.18 -7.23
CA ARG A 50 -1.65 0.87 -5.94
C ARG A 50 -2.91 1.67 -5.63
N ASN A 51 -3.49 2.32 -6.63
CA ASN A 51 -4.72 3.08 -6.47
C ASN A 51 -5.90 2.16 -6.13
N GLU A 52 -5.97 0.97 -6.73
CA GLU A 52 -6.98 -0.03 -6.40
C GLU A 52 -6.77 -0.62 -5.00
N LEU A 53 -5.53 -0.95 -4.63
CA LEU A 53 -5.19 -1.39 -3.28
C LEU A 53 -5.60 -0.33 -2.23
N PHE A 54 -5.49 0.96 -2.56
CA PHE A 54 -5.91 2.03 -1.67
C PHE A 54 -7.43 2.02 -1.39
N LYS A 55 -8.26 1.52 -2.30
CA LYS A 55 -9.70 1.36 -2.04
C LYS A 55 -9.96 0.32 -0.94
N ILE A 56 -9.16 -0.73 -0.86
CA ILE A 56 -9.23 -1.71 0.25
C ILE A 56 -8.99 -1.01 1.59
N ALA A 57 -7.99 -0.12 1.69
CA ALA A 57 -7.78 0.66 2.91
C ALA A 57 -8.96 1.56 3.27
N GLN A 58 -9.68 2.11 2.28
CA GLN A 58 -10.90 2.89 2.55
C GLN A 58 -12.01 2.00 3.12
N SER A 59 -12.18 0.78 2.61
CA SER A 59 -13.13 -0.20 3.14
C SER A 59 -12.80 -0.60 4.58
N ILE A 60 -11.53 -0.91 4.87
CA ILE A 60 -11.08 -1.20 6.24
C ILE A 60 -11.37 0.00 7.16
N LEU A 61 -11.01 1.21 6.72
CA LEU A 61 -11.22 2.43 7.50
C LEU A 61 -12.72 2.68 7.78
N TYR A 62 -13.58 2.48 6.79
CA TYR A 62 -15.02 2.63 6.94
C TYR A 62 -15.58 1.67 7.99
N ALA A 63 -15.17 0.40 7.94
CA ALA A 63 -15.60 -0.59 8.91
C ALA A 63 -15.04 -0.31 10.31
N ALA A 64 -13.78 0.13 10.42
CA ALA A 64 -13.17 0.52 11.69
C ALA A 64 -13.86 1.73 12.35
N LYS A 65 -14.53 2.57 11.56
CA LYS A 65 -15.34 3.71 12.04
C LYS A 65 -16.79 3.37 12.35
N SER A 66 -17.19 2.11 12.20
CA SER A 66 -18.56 1.65 12.45
C SER A 66 -18.73 1.16 13.90
N TYR A 67 -19.98 1.06 14.36
CA TYR A 67 -20.32 0.47 15.65
C TYR A 67 -19.93 -1.02 15.68
N PRO A 68 -19.35 -1.56 16.78
CA PRO A 68 -19.12 -0.90 18.07
C PRO A 68 -17.74 -0.21 18.22
N LEU A 69 -16.88 -0.28 17.19
CA LEU A 69 -15.48 0.15 17.29
C LEU A 69 -15.32 1.66 17.43
N ASN A 70 -16.26 2.44 16.90
CA ASN A 70 -16.29 3.90 17.03
C ASN A 70 -16.40 4.41 18.47
N HIS A 71 -16.74 3.55 19.44
CA HIS A 71 -16.79 3.89 20.87
C HIS A 71 -15.50 3.56 21.64
N LEU A 72 -14.52 2.94 20.98
CA LEU A 72 -13.24 2.63 21.63
C LEU A 72 -12.38 3.89 21.74
N PRO A 73 -11.50 4.00 22.77
CA PRO A 73 -10.60 5.14 22.95
C PRO A 73 -9.40 5.13 21.97
N ILE A 74 -9.55 4.44 20.83
CA ILE A 74 -8.59 4.38 19.73
C ILE A 74 -9.31 4.69 18.43
N ILE A 75 -8.62 5.31 17.49
CA ILE A 75 -9.12 5.53 16.13
C ILE A 75 -8.20 4.89 15.12
N PHE A 76 -8.80 4.41 14.04
CA PHE A 76 -8.09 3.95 12.86
C PHE A 76 -8.09 5.08 11.83
N ILE A 77 -6.93 5.39 11.25
CA ILE A 77 -6.80 6.45 10.24
C ILE A 77 -5.94 5.98 9.07
N ILE A 78 -6.04 6.71 7.97
CA ILE A 78 -5.06 6.70 6.90
C ILE A 78 -4.11 7.87 7.17
N ASP A 79 -2.86 7.55 7.49
CA ASP A 79 -1.78 8.52 7.57
C ASP A 79 -1.26 8.83 6.16
N SER A 80 -1.20 10.12 5.86
CA SER A 80 -0.68 10.65 4.59
C SER A 80 0.45 11.66 4.82
N GLN A 81 0.93 11.82 6.06
CA GLN A 81 1.99 12.78 6.39
C GLN A 81 3.40 12.20 6.22
N ASN A 82 3.51 11.01 5.63
CA ASN A 82 4.74 10.29 5.41
C ASN A 82 5.53 10.97 4.29
N SER A 83 6.83 11.24 4.52
CA SER A 83 7.74 11.84 3.53
C SER A 83 7.89 11.04 2.23
N SER A 84 7.46 9.76 2.23
CA SER A 84 7.42 8.91 1.05
C SER A 84 6.17 9.10 0.16
N GLY A 85 5.21 9.94 0.56
CA GLY A 85 3.91 10.12 -0.10
C GLY A 85 2.99 8.89 -0.02
N GLY A 86 3.36 7.88 0.76
CA GLY A 86 2.57 6.67 0.95
C GLY A 86 1.40 6.89 1.91
N LYS A 87 0.25 6.27 1.61
CA LYS A 87 -0.94 6.27 2.46
C LYS A 87 -0.98 4.99 3.28
N PHE A 88 -0.79 5.08 4.59
CA PHE A 88 -0.67 3.91 5.48
C PHE A 88 -1.78 3.89 6.52
N LEU A 89 -2.25 2.71 6.88
CA LEU A 89 -3.21 2.55 7.96
C LEU A 89 -2.48 2.56 9.32
N CYS A 90 -2.97 3.38 10.25
CA CYS A 90 -2.42 3.44 11.60
C CYS A 90 -3.50 3.59 12.68
N TRP A 91 -3.24 2.97 13.83
CA TRP A 91 -3.96 3.24 15.07
C TRP A 91 -3.46 4.55 15.67
N ARG A 92 -4.39 5.36 16.19
CA ARG A 92 -4.09 6.51 17.02
C ARG A 92 -4.85 6.42 18.33
N ASP A 93 -4.18 6.82 19.40
CA ASP A 93 -4.81 6.99 20.70
C ASP A 93 -5.58 8.31 20.72
N GLN A 94 -6.86 8.29 21.10
CA GLN A 94 -7.68 9.49 21.15
C GLN A 94 -7.21 10.49 22.22
N SER A 95 -6.54 10.00 23.28
CA SER A 95 -6.14 10.83 24.42
C SER A 95 -4.94 11.73 24.14
N ASN A 96 -4.03 11.31 23.25
CA ASN A 96 -2.77 12.01 23.00
C ASN A 96 -2.42 12.16 21.51
N GLY A 97 -3.22 11.61 20.59
CA GLY A 97 -3.02 11.70 19.14
C GLY A 97 -1.76 11.00 18.59
N ARG A 98 -0.99 10.33 19.45
CA ARG A 98 0.26 9.64 19.09
C ARG A 98 -0.02 8.17 18.70
N SER A 99 1.05 7.40 18.51
CA SER A 99 0.99 5.98 18.11
C SER A 99 -0.01 5.20 18.96
N GLY A 100 -1.06 4.68 18.32
CA GLY A 100 -2.14 3.95 19.00
C GLY A 100 -1.82 2.48 19.25
N LYS A 101 -0.62 1.97 18.90
CA LYS A 101 -0.28 0.55 19.08
C LYS A 101 -0.37 0.11 20.54
N TYR A 102 0.16 0.93 21.45
CA TYR A 102 0.10 0.64 22.88
C TYR A 102 -1.34 0.67 23.43
N ALA A 103 -2.17 1.59 22.95
CA ALA A 103 -3.59 1.65 23.32
C ALA A 103 -4.38 0.44 22.77
N TRP A 104 -4.08 0.02 21.54
CA TRP A 104 -4.61 -1.21 20.96
C TRP A 104 -4.20 -2.46 21.76
N ASP A 105 -2.92 -2.55 22.18
CA ASP A 105 -2.41 -3.67 23.00
C ASP A 105 -3.15 -3.79 24.34
N LYS A 106 -3.48 -2.65 24.97
CA LYS A 106 -4.29 -2.66 26.19
C LYS A 106 -5.70 -3.18 25.95
N LEU A 107 -6.33 -2.81 24.84
CA LEU A 107 -7.70 -3.22 24.53
C LEU A 107 -7.80 -4.71 24.22
N ILE A 108 -6.82 -5.28 23.49
CA ILE A 108 -6.86 -6.69 23.10
C ILE A 108 -6.68 -7.65 24.29
N ILE A 109 -5.98 -7.24 25.35
CA ILE A 109 -5.77 -8.07 26.54
C ILE A 109 -6.79 -7.80 27.66
N ASN A 110 -7.57 -6.71 27.56
CA ASN A 110 -8.53 -6.33 28.60
C ASN A 110 -9.77 -7.24 28.57
N ASN A 111 -9.95 -8.04 29.62
CA ASN A 111 -11.08 -8.96 29.74
C ASN A 111 -12.43 -8.28 29.99
N HIS A 112 -12.44 -6.98 30.32
CA HIS A 112 -13.67 -6.18 30.35
C HIS A 112 -14.16 -5.78 28.96
N VAL A 113 -13.32 -5.92 27.92
CA VAL A 113 -13.74 -5.73 26.52
C VAL A 113 -14.32 -7.05 26.01
N PRO A 114 -15.56 -7.04 25.48
CA PRO A 114 -16.19 -8.24 24.90
C PRO A 114 -15.30 -8.95 23.88
N ILE A 115 -15.32 -10.29 23.88
CA ILE A 115 -14.44 -11.11 23.04
C ILE A 115 -14.70 -10.89 21.54
N GLU A 116 -15.92 -10.52 21.18
CA GLU A 116 -16.33 -10.18 19.83
C GLU A 116 -15.59 -8.93 19.35
N ILE A 117 -15.54 -7.89 20.19
CA ILE A 117 -14.80 -6.65 19.90
C ILE A 117 -13.30 -6.91 19.81
N ARG A 118 -12.75 -7.70 20.74
CA ARG A 118 -11.34 -8.09 20.70
C ARG A 118 -11.00 -8.88 19.45
N SER A 119 -11.87 -9.81 19.03
CA SER A 119 -11.67 -10.58 17.80
C SER A 119 -11.65 -9.69 16.57
N VAL A 120 -12.56 -8.72 16.49
CA VAL A 120 -12.57 -7.73 15.42
C VAL A 120 -11.30 -6.86 15.41
N LEU A 121 -10.84 -6.38 16.58
CA LEU A 121 -9.59 -5.62 16.69
C LEU A 121 -8.37 -6.39 16.22
N ARG A 122 -8.31 -7.69 16.53
CA ARG A 122 -7.27 -8.61 16.04
C ARG A 122 -7.28 -8.69 14.52
N ASP A 123 -8.45 -8.87 13.93
CA ASP A 123 -8.57 -9.07 12.49
C ASP A 123 -8.29 -7.77 11.71
N LEU A 124 -8.73 -6.61 12.22
CA LEU A 124 -8.32 -5.30 11.70
C LEU A 124 -6.80 -5.08 11.75
N GLU A 125 -6.14 -5.50 12.83
CA GLU A 125 -4.68 -5.35 12.93
C GLU A 125 -3.94 -6.23 11.93
N LYS A 126 -4.42 -7.45 11.67
CA LYS A 126 -3.85 -8.31 10.61
C LYS A 126 -3.98 -7.65 9.24
N ASP A 127 -5.17 -7.13 8.92
CA ASP A 127 -5.43 -6.48 7.63
C ASP A 127 -4.65 -5.17 7.49
N ARG A 128 -4.46 -4.41 8.58
CA ARG A 128 -3.57 -3.24 8.63
C ARG A 128 -2.13 -3.61 8.26
N ILE A 129 -1.61 -4.67 8.89
CA ILE A 129 -0.23 -5.15 8.66
C ILE A 129 -0.05 -5.59 7.21
N ALA A 130 -0.98 -6.40 6.69
CA ALA A 130 -0.96 -6.89 5.32
C ALA A 130 -1.02 -5.73 4.30
N PHE A 131 -2.00 -4.82 4.46
CA PHE A 131 -2.14 -3.65 3.59
C PHE A 131 -0.89 -2.77 3.61
N ASN A 132 -0.37 -2.44 4.80
CA ASN A 132 0.81 -1.56 4.90
C ASN A 132 2.05 -2.19 4.25
N MET A 133 2.24 -3.50 4.40
CA MET A 133 3.31 -4.23 3.73
C MET A 133 3.15 -4.18 2.21
N GLN A 134 1.94 -4.48 1.70
CA GLN A 134 1.63 -4.44 0.26
C GLN A 134 1.85 -3.04 -0.32
N MET A 135 1.36 -1.99 0.36
CA MET A 135 1.54 -0.59 -0.03
C MET A 135 3.01 -0.18 -0.03
N SER A 136 3.81 -0.64 0.94
CA SER A 136 5.26 -0.41 0.97
C SER A 136 5.96 -1.04 -0.23
N ILE A 137 5.62 -2.28 -0.60
CA ILE A 137 6.19 -2.97 -1.76
C ILE A 137 5.87 -2.19 -3.05
N LEU A 138 4.60 -1.81 -3.26
CA LEU A 138 4.22 -1.07 -4.47
C LEU A 138 4.94 0.28 -4.56
N ASN A 139 5.03 1.03 -3.45
CA ASN A 139 5.77 2.30 -3.42
C ASN A 139 7.28 2.11 -3.67
N PHE A 140 7.86 1.03 -3.17
CA PHE A 140 9.26 0.69 -3.45
C PHE A 140 9.47 0.42 -4.94
N ILE A 141 8.62 -0.40 -5.57
CA ILE A 141 8.69 -0.68 -7.00
C ILE A 141 8.58 0.62 -7.81
N LEU A 142 7.64 1.51 -7.47
CA LEU A 142 7.49 2.79 -8.16
C LEU A 142 8.75 3.65 -8.10
N ARG A 143 9.41 3.70 -6.95
CA ARG A 143 10.67 4.41 -6.79
C ARG A 143 11.76 3.77 -7.66
N GLN A 144 11.87 2.44 -7.66
CA GLN A 144 12.84 1.73 -8.48
C GLN A 144 12.60 1.92 -9.98
N CYS A 145 11.35 1.90 -10.46
CA CYS A 145 11.05 2.16 -11.88
C CYS A 145 11.53 3.56 -12.30
N ARG A 146 11.32 4.59 -11.47
CA ARG A 146 11.77 5.96 -11.76
C ARG A 146 13.31 6.04 -11.79
N GLU A 147 13.96 5.49 -10.77
CA GLU A 147 15.43 5.49 -10.68
C GLU A 147 16.08 4.73 -11.84
N CYS A 148 15.55 3.57 -12.23
CA CYS A 148 16.11 2.75 -13.30
C CYS A 148 15.83 3.33 -14.70
N SER A 149 14.64 3.89 -14.93
CA SER A 149 14.30 4.57 -16.18
C SER A 149 15.31 5.69 -16.48
N LEU A 150 15.62 6.54 -15.49
CA LEU A 150 16.61 7.61 -15.64
C LEU A 150 18.01 7.08 -15.96
N LYS A 151 18.46 6.03 -15.26
CA LYS A 151 19.78 5.43 -15.50
C LYS A 151 19.92 4.84 -16.90
N ILE A 152 18.86 4.20 -17.42
CA ILE A 152 18.87 3.68 -18.79
C ILE A 152 18.90 4.84 -19.80
N GLN A 153 18.08 5.87 -19.61
CA GLN A 153 18.09 7.05 -20.49
C GLN A 153 19.46 7.73 -20.55
N GLU A 154 20.15 7.81 -19.41
CA GLU A 154 21.51 8.35 -19.33
C GLU A 154 22.49 7.51 -20.15
N ILE A 155 22.46 6.18 -20.00
CA ILE A 155 23.31 5.25 -20.77
C ILE A 155 23.04 5.37 -22.28
N ASP A 156 21.77 5.35 -22.68
CA ASP A 156 21.37 5.44 -24.09
C ASP A 156 21.79 6.78 -24.71
N THR A 157 21.66 7.87 -23.95
CA THR A 157 22.08 9.22 -24.37
C THR A 157 23.58 9.28 -24.58
N LEU A 158 24.38 8.80 -23.61
CA LEU A 158 25.84 8.75 -23.72
C LEU A 158 26.30 7.92 -24.93
N PHE A 159 25.64 6.79 -25.19
CA PHE A 159 25.91 5.98 -26.37
C PHE A 159 25.61 6.74 -27.67
N MET A 160 24.46 7.40 -27.77
CA MET A 160 24.10 8.18 -28.96
C MET A 160 25.02 9.38 -29.20
N GLU A 161 25.40 10.10 -28.15
CA GLU A 161 26.32 11.24 -28.23
C GLU A 161 27.70 10.81 -28.74
N HIS A 162 28.27 9.75 -28.17
CA HIS A 162 29.56 9.22 -28.62
C HIS A 162 29.54 8.82 -30.10
N ASN A 163 28.51 8.13 -30.56
CA ASN A 163 28.40 7.69 -31.96
C ASN A 163 28.21 8.86 -32.93
N LYS A 164 27.60 9.98 -32.49
CA LYS A 164 27.54 11.20 -33.30
C LYS A 164 28.95 11.78 -33.48
N GLU A 165 29.72 11.92 -32.42
CA GLU A 165 31.08 12.48 -32.48
C GLU A 165 32.03 11.68 -33.38
N VAL A 166 31.91 10.34 -33.40
CA VAL A 166 32.70 9.46 -34.28
C VAL A 166 32.33 9.65 -35.75
N HIS A 167 31.06 9.88 -36.07
CA HIS A 167 30.61 10.09 -37.46
C HIS A 167 30.95 11.48 -38.04
N TYR A 168 31.26 12.46 -37.20
CA TYR A 168 31.67 13.81 -37.62
C TYR A 168 33.20 14.02 -37.62
N ARG A 169 33.99 12.96 -37.35
CA ARG A 169 35.46 12.94 -37.52
C ARG A 169 35.85 12.13 -38.74
#